data_AF-A0A4V3GG68-F1
#
_entry.id   AF-A0A4V3GG68-F1
#
_cell.length_a   1.000
_cell.length_b   1.000
_cell.length_c   1.000
_cell.angle_alpha   90.00
_cell.angle_beta   90.00
_cell.angle_gamma   90.00
#
_symmetry.space_group_name_H-M   'P 1'
#
loop_
_entity.id
_entity.type
_entity.pdbx_description
1 polymer ?
#
loop_
_entity_poly.entity_id
_entity_poly.type
_entity_poly.pdbx_seq_one_letter_code
_entity_poly.pdbx_strand_id
1 'polypeptide(L)'
;MEYAEFAVEYKRVFEVILNGRGDRDLTSDIARLHALAEQIDDEDDRDDALLEVTGIEDVISHGTGEPPSEVIQQARAAYAEAVRDDGTDNERLARAEEGIQALMDIESATPEEEGAIGSMEHTLRMLADALRPDVR
;
A
#
# COMPACT_ATOMS: atom_id res chain seq x y z
N MET A 1 -5.10 -16.48 -14.69
CA MET A 1 -4.06 -15.76 -13.92
C MET A 1 -4.43 -15.83 -12.44
N GLU A 2 -3.43 -15.79 -11.55
CA GLU A 2 -3.65 -15.72 -10.11
C GLU A 2 -3.79 -14.26 -9.63
N TYR A 3 -4.57 -14.01 -8.58
CA TYR A 3 -4.76 -12.68 -8.00
C TYR A 3 -3.44 -11.97 -7.66
N ALA A 4 -2.45 -12.72 -7.18
CA ALA A 4 -1.14 -12.18 -6.82
C ALA A 4 -0.43 -11.47 -7.99
N GLU A 5 -0.63 -11.92 -9.23
CA GLU A 5 -0.04 -11.28 -10.41
C GLU A 5 -0.73 -9.96 -10.74
N PHE A 6 -2.06 -9.89 -10.58
CA PHE A 6 -2.84 -8.65 -10.69
C PHE A 6 -2.43 -7.64 -9.59
N ALA A 7 -2.32 -8.10 -8.34
CA ALA A 7 -2.03 -7.26 -7.19
C ALA A 7 -0.69 -6.50 -7.32
N VAL A 8 0.31 -7.10 -7.99
CA VAL A 8 1.58 -6.43 -8.28
C VAL A 8 1.39 -5.23 -9.21
N GLU A 9 0.60 -5.39 -10.27
CA GLU A 9 0.34 -4.30 -11.21
C GLU A 9 -0.59 -3.24 -10.61
N TYR A 10 -1.60 -3.68 -9.86
CA TYR A 10 -2.47 -2.78 -9.11
C TYR A 10 -1.67 -1.88 -8.16
N LYS A 11 -0.78 -2.48 -7.34
CA LYS A 11 0.08 -1.74 -6.41
C LYS A 11 0.93 -0.69 -7.11
N ARG A 12 1.51 -1.01 -8.28
CA ARG A 12 2.30 -0.04 -9.07
C ARG A 12 1.48 1.18 -9.50
N VAL A 13 0.24 0.97 -9.97
CA VAL A 13 -0.64 2.08 -10.39
C VAL A 13 -1.09 2.88 -9.17
N PHE A 14 -1.46 2.19 -8.09
CA PHE A 14 -1.90 2.82 -6.86
C PHE A 14 -0.80 3.67 -6.20
N GLU A 15 0.45 3.23 -6.25
CA GLU A 15 1.61 4.02 -5.78
C GLU A 15 1.76 5.34 -6.55
N VAL A 16 1.49 5.37 -7.86
CA VAL A 16 1.50 6.61 -8.65
C VAL A 16 0.41 7.57 -8.20
N ILE A 17 -0.78 7.04 -7.88
CA ILE A 17 -1.90 7.84 -7.36
C ILE A 17 -1.55 8.39 -5.98
N LEU A 18 -1.06 7.54 -5.08
CA LEU A 18 -0.68 7.91 -3.72
C LEU A 18 0.37 9.00 -3.69
N ASN A 19 1.40 8.93 -4.55
CA ASN A 19 2.50 9.90 -4.59
C ASN A 19 2.16 11.21 -5.32
N GLY A 20 0.89 11.39 -5.69
CA GLY A 20 0.45 12.49 -6.53
C GLY A 20 0.79 12.16 -7.98
N ARG A 21 -0.25 11.92 -8.79
CA ARG A 21 -0.10 11.52 -10.21
C ARG A 21 0.71 12.51 -11.06
N GLY A 22 1.01 13.71 -10.57
CA GLY A 22 1.93 14.66 -11.23
C GLY A 22 1.59 14.91 -12.69
N ASP A 23 0.36 15.38 -12.96
CA ASP A 23 -0.24 15.57 -14.29
C ASP A 23 -0.28 14.32 -15.21
N ARG A 24 0.17 13.15 -14.74
CA ARG A 24 0.13 11.91 -15.52
C ARG A 24 -1.32 11.48 -15.77
N ASP A 25 -1.60 11.18 -17.03
CA ASP A 25 -2.80 10.48 -17.44
C ASP A 25 -2.65 8.98 -17.15
N LEU A 26 -3.55 8.44 -16.32
CA LEU A 26 -3.58 7.02 -15.92
C LEU A 26 -4.59 6.20 -16.72
N THR A 27 -5.26 6.76 -17.73
CA THR A 27 -6.31 6.08 -18.51
C THR A 27 -5.82 4.73 -19.06
N SER A 28 -4.62 4.69 -19.65
CA SER A 28 -4.06 3.45 -20.19
C SER A 28 -3.65 2.45 -19.11
N ASP A 29 -3.22 2.94 -17.94
CA ASP A 29 -2.84 2.09 -16.81
C ASP A 29 -4.08 1.39 -16.24
N ILE A 30 -5.19 2.12 -16.09
CA ILE A 30 -6.48 1.59 -15.62
C ILE A 30 -7.06 0.58 -16.61
N ALA A 31 -7.05 0.90 -17.91
CA ALA A 31 -7.52 -0.03 -18.93
C ALA A 31 -6.74 -1.36 -18.92
N ARG A 32 -5.44 -1.29 -18.62
CA ARG A 32 -4.61 -2.49 -18.44
C ARG A 32 -4.97 -3.27 -17.17
N LEU A 33 -5.27 -2.59 -16.06
CA LEU A 33 -5.72 -3.25 -14.84
C LEU A 33 -7.05 -3.99 -15.05
N HIS A 34 -8.03 -3.38 -15.74
CA HIS A 34 -9.28 -4.06 -16.12
C HIS A 34 -9.00 -5.34 -16.91
N ALA A 35 -8.16 -5.25 -17.94
CA ALA A 35 -7.81 -6.41 -18.75
C ALA A 35 -7.09 -7.51 -17.96
N LEU A 36 -6.29 -7.16 -16.95
CA LEU A 36 -5.63 -8.11 -16.06
C LEU A 36 -6.63 -8.76 -15.09
N ALA A 37 -7.52 -7.98 -14.49
CA ALA A 37 -8.57 -8.49 -13.61
C ALA A 37 -9.46 -9.50 -14.34
N GLU A 38 -9.88 -9.22 -15.58
CA GLU A 38 -10.67 -10.14 -16.42
C GLU A 38 -9.97 -11.47 -16.72
N GLN A 39 -8.63 -11.53 -16.62
CA GLN A 39 -7.84 -12.75 -16.85
C GLN A 39 -7.65 -13.60 -15.59
N ILE A 40 -8.17 -13.17 -14.43
CA ILE A 40 -8.12 -13.96 -13.19
C ILE A 40 -9.05 -15.17 -13.32
N ASP A 41 -8.51 -16.34 -12.99
CA ASP A 41 -9.19 -17.62 -13.23
C ASP A 41 -10.31 -17.87 -12.22
N ASP A 42 -10.07 -17.55 -10.95
CA ASP A 42 -11.06 -17.63 -9.88
C ASP A 42 -12.08 -16.49 -9.99
N GLU A 43 -13.37 -16.82 -9.80
CA GLU A 43 -14.45 -15.85 -9.98
C GLU A 43 -14.54 -14.84 -8.83
N ASP A 44 -14.31 -15.29 -7.60
CA ASP A 44 -14.36 -14.41 -6.42
C ASP A 44 -13.17 -13.44 -6.46
N ASP A 45 -11.96 -13.94 -6.74
CA ASP A 45 -10.76 -13.10 -6.90
C ASP A 45 -10.88 -12.10 -8.06
N ARG A 46 -11.55 -12.50 -9.16
CA ARG A 46 -11.80 -11.63 -10.31
C ARG A 46 -12.75 -10.49 -9.94
N ASP A 47 -13.82 -10.78 -9.22
CA ASP A 47 -14.80 -9.78 -8.79
C ASP A 47 -14.15 -8.79 -7.81
N ASP A 48 -13.32 -9.28 -6.88
CA ASP A 48 -12.54 -8.43 -5.97
C ASP A 48 -11.57 -7.52 -6.74
N ALA A 49 -10.83 -8.06 -7.71
CA ALA A 49 -9.92 -7.27 -8.54
C ALA A 49 -10.66 -6.18 -9.34
N LEU A 50 -11.82 -6.48 -9.93
CA LEU A 50 -12.64 -5.49 -10.65
C LEU A 50 -13.17 -4.39 -9.72
N LEU A 51 -13.53 -4.74 -8.49
CA LEU A 51 -13.93 -3.78 -7.47
C LEU A 51 -12.77 -2.85 -7.08
N GLU A 52 -11.56 -3.39 -6.92
CA GLU A 52 -10.35 -2.60 -6.67
C GLU A 52 -10.07 -1.60 -7.79
N VAL A 53 -10.17 -2.02 -9.06
CA VAL A 53 -10.00 -1.12 -10.22
C VAL A 53 -11.05 0.00 -10.21
N THR A 54 -12.31 -0.33 -9.90
CA THR A 54 -13.39 0.66 -9.77
C THR A 54 -13.09 1.67 -8.67
N GLY A 55 -12.51 1.22 -7.54
CA GLY A 55 -12.07 2.10 -6.46
C GLY A 55 -11.01 3.11 -6.91
N ILE A 56 -10.05 2.70 -7.74
CA ILE A 56 -9.07 3.61 -8.35
C ILE A 56 -9.75 4.67 -9.22
N GLU A 57 -10.70 4.26 -10.06
CA GLU A 57 -11.44 5.18 -10.94
C GLU A 57 -12.21 6.22 -10.13
N ASP A 58 -12.82 5.81 -9.02
CA ASP A 58 -13.51 6.71 -8.08
C ASP A 58 -12.54 7.74 -7.48
N VAL A 59 -11.38 7.30 -6.97
CA VAL A 59 -10.35 8.21 -6.44
C VAL A 59 -9.89 9.21 -7.50
N ILE A 60 -9.68 8.76 -8.74
CA ILE A 60 -9.25 9.62 -9.85
C ILE A 60 -10.33 10.66 -10.20
N SER A 61 -11.60 10.27 -10.14
CA SER A 61 -12.76 11.13 -10.45
C SER A 61 -12.93 12.28 -9.47
N HIS A 62 -12.55 12.08 -8.20
CA HIS A 62 -12.57 13.10 -7.16
C HIS A 62 -11.43 14.13 -7.29
N GLY A 63 -10.53 13.94 -8.26
CA GLY A 63 -9.41 14.84 -8.53
C GLY A 63 -8.15 14.50 -7.74
N THR A 64 -7.02 15.08 -8.13
CA THR A 64 -5.81 14.99 -7.31
C THR A 64 -6.05 15.77 -6.02
N GLY A 65 -6.14 15.06 -4.90
CA GLY A 65 -5.72 15.66 -3.63
C GLY A 65 -4.32 16.27 -3.79
N GLU A 66 -3.96 17.22 -2.94
CA GLU A 66 -2.59 17.71 -2.91
C GLU A 66 -1.61 16.52 -2.81
N PRO A 67 -0.49 16.53 -3.54
CA PRO A 67 0.51 15.50 -3.40
C PRO A 67 0.89 15.36 -1.92
N PRO A 68 1.12 14.13 -1.43
CA PRO A 68 1.57 13.95 -0.06
C PRO A 68 2.83 14.77 0.18
N SER A 69 2.95 15.36 1.37
CA SER A 69 4.18 16.01 1.81
C SER A 69 5.37 15.05 1.77
N GLU A 70 6.59 15.59 1.76
CA GLU A 70 7.81 14.79 1.83
C GLU A 70 7.82 13.88 3.08
N VAL A 71 7.29 14.37 4.19
CA VAL A 71 7.14 13.63 5.46
C VAL A 71 6.25 12.39 5.27
N ILE A 72 5.08 12.55 4.63
CA ILE A 72 4.17 11.43 4.37
C ILE A 72 4.75 10.48 3.31
N GLN A 73 5.47 10.98 2.32
CA GLN A 73 6.15 10.12 1.34
C GLN A 73 7.22 9.24 2.03
N GLN A 74 8.02 9.82 2.93
CA GLN A 74 9.00 9.08 3.72
C GLN A 74 8.32 8.01 4.59
N ALA A 75 7.23 8.37 5.28
CA ALA A 75 6.47 7.44 6.11
C ALA A 75 5.90 6.27 5.30
N ARG A 76 5.30 6.56 4.13
CA ARG A 76 4.77 5.54 3.22
C ARG A 76 5.85 4.61 2.70
N ALA A 77 7.03 5.12 2.37
CA ALA A 77 8.14 4.29 1.91
C ALA A 77 8.62 3.32 3.00
N ALA A 78 8.80 3.81 4.23
CA ALA A 78 9.16 2.98 5.37
C ALA A 78 8.09 1.91 5.66
N TYR A 79 6.81 2.30 5.64
CA TYR A 79 5.70 1.38 5.82
C TYR A 79 5.62 0.32 4.72
N ALA A 80 5.76 0.71 3.45
CA ALA A 80 5.65 -0.20 2.31
C ALA A 80 6.75 -1.28 2.30
N GLU A 81 7.96 -0.93 2.75
CA GLU A 81 9.02 -1.91 2.96
C GLU A 81 8.66 -2.84 4.13
N ALA A 82 8.24 -2.28 5.26
CA ALA A 82 7.92 -3.03 6.48
C ALA A 82 6.83 -4.10 6.31
N VAL A 83 5.84 -3.86 5.43
CA VAL A 83 4.71 -4.80 5.20
C VAL A 83 4.94 -5.82 4.09
N ARG A 84 6.15 -5.91 3.51
CA ARG A 84 6.42 -6.92 2.49
C ARG A 84 6.17 -8.34 3.03
N ASP A 85 5.44 -9.13 2.26
CA ASP A 85 5.03 -10.49 2.61
C ASP A 85 6.09 -11.55 2.27
N ASP A 86 7.26 -11.14 1.80
CA ASP A 86 8.36 -12.04 1.45
C ASP A 86 9.29 -12.34 2.62
N GLY A 87 9.87 -13.55 2.60
CA GLY A 87 10.77 -14.06 3.62
C GLY A 87 10.08 -14.95 4.65
N THR A 88 10.85 -15.36 5.65
CA THR A 88 10.39 -16.09 6.83
C THR A 88 9.67 -15.16 7.81
N ASP A 89 8.84 -15.71 8.70
CA ASP A 89 8.16 -14.91 9.74
C ASP A 89 9.13 -14.08 10.58
N ASN A 90 10.33 -14.61 10.87
CA ASN A 90 11.38 -13.88 11.59
C ASN A 90 11.94 -12.70 10.77
N GLU A 91 12.16 -12.87 9.46
CA GLU A 91 12.63 -11.79 8.58
C GLU A 91 11.56 -10.70 8.43
N ARG A 92 10.30 -11.11 8.31
CA ARG A 92 9.15 -10.21 8.25
C ARG A 92 8.95 -9.46 9.56
N LEU A 93 9.11 -10.13 10.71
CA LEU A 93 9.06 -9.51 12.03
C LEU A 93 10.16 -8.46 12.19
N ALA A 94 11.41 -8.80 11.84
CA ALA A 94 12.52 -7.86 11.89
C ALA A 94 12.25 -6.62 11.02
N ARG A 95 11.73 -6.82 9.80
CA ARG A 95 11.37 -5.72 8.90
C ARG A 95 10.23 -4.86 9.44
N ALA A 96 9.23 -5.46 10.07
CA ALA A 96 8.15 -4.74 10.73
C ALA A 96 8.67 -3.89 11.91
N GLU A 97 9.57 -4.44 12.73
CA GLU A 97 10.19 -3.73 13.86
C GLU A 97 11.09 -2.56 13.37
N GLU A 98 11.88 -2.76 12.31
CA GLU A 98 12.65 -1.70 11.65
C GLU A 98 11.73 -0.60 11.10
N GLY A 99 10.61 -0.98 10.48
CA GLY A 99 9.60 -0.05 9.99
C GLY A 99 8.97 0.82 11.09
N ILE A 100 8.63 0.21 12.24
CA ILE A 100 8.11 0.95 13.41
C ILE A 100 9.13 2.00 13.86
N GLN A 101 10.40 1.62 14.00
CA GLN A 101 11.43 2.56 14.40
C GLN A 101 11.60 3.68 13.37
N ALA A 102 11.63 3.35 12.08
CA ALA A 102 11.74 4.31 11.00
C ALA A 102 10.58 5.32 10.99
N LEU A 103 9.35 4.90 11.29
CA LEU A 103 8.19 5.79 11.42
C LEU A 103 8.28 6.69 12.66
N MET A 104 8.77 6.17 13.78
CA MET A 104 8.97 6.94 15.01
C MET A 104 10.08 8.00 14.90
N ASP A 105 11.07 7.77 14.04
CA ASP A 105 12.19 8.68 13.82
C ASP A 105 11.85 9.83 12.83
N ILE A 106 10.63 9.86 12.28
CA ILE A 106 10.19 10.95 11.40
C ILE A 106 9.92 12.20 12.24
N GLU A 107 10.87 13.12 12.21
CA GLU A 107 10.74 14.44 12.84
C GLU A 107 9.94 15.42 11.96
N SER A 108 9.42 16.48 12.57
CA SER A 108 8.80 17.63 11.89
C SER A 108 7.45 17.36 11.19
N ALA A 109 6.75 16.29 11.55
CA ALA A 109 5.37 16.07 11.13
C ALA A 109 4.42 17.12 11.72
N THR A 110 3.46 17.59 10.93
CA THR A 110 2.30 18.35 11.41
C THR A 110 1.34 17.41 12.16
N PRO A 111 0.42 17.93 12.99
CA PRO A 111 -0.52 17.10 13.74
C PRO A 111 -1.40 16.17 12.87
N GLU A 112 -1.71 16.61 11.65
CA GLU A 112 -2.45 15.77 10.69
C GLU A 112 -1.58 14.61 10.17
N GLU A 113 -0.32 14.89 9.87
CA GLU A 113 0.64 13.90 9.43
C GLU A 113 1.00 12.91 10.54
N GLU A 114 1.11 13.37 11.79
CA GLU A 114 1.28 12.52 12.97
C GLU A 114 0.15 11.49 13.08
N GLY A 115 -1.10 11.88 12.80
CA GLY A 115 -2.24 10.96 12.79
C GLY A 115 -2.13 9.88 11.71
N ALA A 116 -1.68 10.27 10.50
CA ALA A 116 -1.45 9.33 9.41
C ALA A 116 -0.28 8.37 9.70
N ILE A 117 0.84 8.90 10.20
CA ILE A 117 2.03 8.13 10.59
C ILE A 117 1.69 7.16 11.73
N GLY A 118 0.98 7.63 12.76
CA GLY A 118 0.56 6.80 13.89
C GLY A 118 -0.37 5.65 13.47
N SER A 119 -1.20 5.85 12.44
CA SER A 119 -2.04 4.77 11.90
C SER A 119 -1.20 3.69 11.18
N MET A 120 -0.16 4.08 10.45
CA MET A 120 0.80 3.16 9.83
C MET A 120 1.57 2.39 10.90
N GLU A 121 2.09 3.09 11.91
CA GLU A 121 2.81 2.52 13.04
C GLU A 121 1.95 1.49 13.79
N HIS A 122 0.69 1.83 14.08
CA HIS A 122 -0.24 0.92 14.73
C HIS A 122 -0.44 -0.38 13.94
N THR A 123 -0.55 -0.27 12.62
CA THR A 123 -0.71 -1.43 11.73
C THR A 123 0.55 -2.33 11.75
N LEU A 124 1.75 -1.73 11.73
CA LEU A 124 2.99 -2.50 11.85
C LEU A 124 3.12 -3.20 13.22
N ARG A 125 2.67 -2.57 14.31
CA ARG A 125 2.65 -3.22 15.63
C ARG A 125 1.75 -4.46 15.63
N MET A 126 0.56 -4.38 15.04
CA MET A 126 -0.32 -5.53 14.91
C MET A 126 0.32 -6.65 14.08
N LEU A 127 0.99 -6.31 12.97
CA LEU A 127 1.72 -7.27 12.15
C LEU A 127 2.85 -7.95 12.94
N ALA A 128 3.66 -7.17 13.65
CA ALA A 128 4.75 -7.71 14.47
C ALA A 128 4.21 -8.64 15.57
N ASP A 129 3.11 -8.26 16.24
CA ASP A 129 2.48 -9.11 17.26
C ASP A 129 1.91 -10.40 16.67
N ALA A 130 1.38 -10.37 15.45
CA ALA A 130 0.88 -11.57 14.75
C ALA A 130 2.01 -12.52 14.28
N LEU A 131 3.18 -11.98 13.93
CA LEU A 131 4.35 -12.74 13.48
C LEU A 131 5.20 -13.28 14.63
N ARG A 132 5.04 -12.73 15.85
CA ARG A 132 5.77 -13.22 17.01
C ARG A 132 5.39 -14.67 17.29
N PRO A 133 6.37 -15.59 17.36
CA PRO A 133 6.07 -16.98 17.69
C PRO A 133 5.41 -17.02 19.08
N ASP A 134 4.27 -17.72 19.17
CA ASP A 134 3.61 -18.05 20.42
C ASP A 134 4.66 -18.69 21.35
N VAL A 135 5.13 -17.92 22.34
CA VAL A 135 5.99 -18.47 23.39
C VAL A 135 5.08 -19.29 24.30
N ARG A 136 4.87 -20.57 23.94
CA ARG A 136 4.29 -21.60 24.81
C ARG A 136 5.38 -22.43 25.47
#